data_AF-R0G2H7-F1
#
_entry.id   AF-R0G2H7-F1
#
_cell.length_a   1.000
_cell.length_b   1.000
_cell.length_c   1.000
_cell.angle_alpha   90.00
_cell.angle_beta   90.00
_cell.angle_gamma   90.00
#
_symmetry.space_group_name_H-M   'P 1'
#
loop_
_entity.id
_entity.type
_entity.pdbx_description
1 polymer ?
#
loop_
_entity_poly.entity_id
_entity_poly.type
_entity_poly.pdbx_seq_one_letter_code
_entity_poly.pdbx_strand_id
1 'polypeptide(L)'
;MTRPPLLDSANYGYWKVRMQAFISNLDEDCWNSIELGWESSTITYDKGVEILKPRDKWTASEKRLSCCNSKAKTAIYNAIDSSYFKLISQCASAQKAWKSLENMFEGTTSVKRTKLDMLASQFENLRMEVKELVLIKILLSISR
;
A
#
# COMPACT_ATOMS: atom_id res chain seq x y z
N MET A 1 20.96 16.02 -5.28
CA MET A 1 20.07 15.12 -4.52
C MET A 1 18.88 14.77 -5.40
N THR A 2 18.61 13.49 -5.62
CA THR A 2 17.44 13.03 -6.37
C THR A 2 16.19 13.21 -5.52
N ARG A 3 15.15 13.84 -6.08
CA ARG A 3 13.87 14.04 -5.40
C ARG A 3 13.06 12.73 -5.45
N PRO A 4 12.37 12.33 -4.36
CA PRO A 4 11.50 11.16 -4.42
C PRO A 4 10.39 11.34 -5.45
N PRO A 5 9.92 10.26 -6.10
CA PRO A 5 8.79 10.32 -7.01
C PRO A 5 7.54 10.79 -6.26
N LEU A 6 6.79 11.73 -6.84
CA LEU A 6 5.52 12.15 -6.26
C LEU A 6 4.45 11.06 -6.46
N LEU A 7 3.65 10.84 -5.42
CA LEU A 7 2.59 9.87 -5.39
C LEU A 7 1.47 10.29 -6.34
N ASP A 8 1.28 9.48 -7.38
CA ASP A 8 0.17 9.59 -8.31
C ASP A 8 -0.80 8.44 -8.09
N SER A 9 -2.03 8.78 -7.69
CA SER A 9 -3.11 7.82 -7.51
C SER A 9 -3.46 7.01 -8.75
N ALA A 10 -3.25 7.57 -9.95
CA ALA A 10 -3.51 6.89 -11.21
C ALA A 10 -2.44 5.84 -11.53
N ASN A 11 -1.22 6.02 -10.99
CA ASN A 11 -0.08 5.15 -11.27
C ASN A 11 0.63 4.70 -9.99
N TYR A 12 -0.16 4.27 -9.01
CA TYR A 12 0.35 3.79 -7.73
C TYR A 12 1.37 2.66 -7.87
N GLY A 13 1.13 1.71 -8.80
CA GLY A 13 2.05 0.59 -9.02
C GLY A 13 3.45 1.03 -9.46
N TYR A 14 3.54 2.00 -10.38
CA TYR A 14 4.82 2.59 -10.77
C TYR A 14 5.48 3.36 -9.63
N TRP A 15 4.70 4.20 -8.92
CA TRP A 15 5.19 4.96 -7.79
C TRP A 15 5.78 4.04 -6.72
N LYS A 16 5.07 2.95 -6.39
CA LYS A 16 5.48 1.95 -5.39
C LYS A 16 6.89 1.44 -5.69
N VAL A 17 7.11 0.89 -6.88
CA VAL A 17 8.42 0.34 -7.28
C VAL A 17 9.52 1.40 -7.25
N ARG A 18 9.25 2.59 -7.77
CA ARG A 18 10.23 3.70 -7.79
C ARG A 18 10.57 4.19 -6.39
N MET A 19 9.58 4.22 -5.50
CA MET A 19 9.75 4.68 -4.14
C MET A 19 10.51 3.67 -3.29
N GLN A 20 10.25 2.37 -3.48
CA GLN A 20 11.04 1.29 -2.88
C GLN A 20 12.51 1.43 -3.25
N ALA A 21 12.82 1.51 -4.54
CA ALA A 21 14.18 1.70 -5.03
C ALA A 21 14.84 2.98 -4.49
N PHE A 22 14.07 4.08 -4.36
CA PHE A 22 14.56 5.32 -3.78
C PHE A 22 14.95 5.16 -2.31
N ILE A 23 14.11 4.54 -1.49
CA ILE A 23 14.38 4.32 -0.06
C ILE A 23 15.56 3.36 0.13
N SER A 24 15.62 2.26 -0.63
CA SER A 24 16.75 1.33 -0.59
C SER A 24 18.07 2.01 -0.98
N ASN A 25 18.04 2.95 -1.94
CA ASN A 25 19.22 3.71 -2.33
C ASN A 25 19.65 4.76 -1.28
N LEU A 26 18.77 5.19 -0.36
CA LEU A 26 19.16 6.07 0.74
C LEU A 26 19.96 5.31 1.80
N ASP A 27 19.50 4.11 2.16
CA ASP A 27 20.17 3.14 3.02
C ASP A 27 19.35 1.84 2.91
N GLU A 28 19.99 0.69 2.76
CA GLU A 28 19.31 -0.61 2.70
C GLU A 28 18.51 -0.87 3.99
N ASP A 29 19.04 -0.42 5.14
CA ASP A 29 18.37 -0.55 6.43
C ASP A 29 17.11 0.33 6.55
N CYS A 30 16.98 1.37 5.73
CA CYS A 30 15.74 2.17 5.66
C CYS A 30 14.60 1.35 5.06
N TRP A 31 14.85 0.61 3.99
CA TRP A 31 13.84 -0.27 3.40
C TRP A 31 13.51 -1.43 4.35
N ASN A 32 14.53 -2.05 4.95
CA ASN A 32 14.34 -3.11 5.94
C ASN A 32 13.47 -2.65 7.13
N SER A 33 13.60 -1.39 7.57
CA SER A 33 12.76 -0.83 8.64
C SER A 33 11.27 -0.72 8.26
N ILE A 34 10.94 -0.65 6.96
CA ILE A 34 9.58 -0.69 6.45
C ILE A 34 9.10 -2.15 6.37
N GLU A 35 9.88 -3.05 5.79
CA GLU A 35 9.48 -4.45 5.61
C GLU A 35 9.36 -5.20 6.93
N LEU A 36 10.44 -5.26 7.70
CA LEU A 36 10.51 -5.99 8.98
C LEU A 36 9.72 -5.27 10.07
N GLY A 37 9.57 -3.96 9.94
CA GLY A 37 8.93 -3.10 10.93
C GLY A 37 9.94 -2.60 11.95
N TRP A 38 9.79 -1.31 12.26
CA TRP A 38 10.52 -0.69 13.34
C TRP A 38 9.64 -0.59 14.58
N GLU A 39 10.16 -1.07 15.71
CA GLU A 39 9.56 -0.91 17.02
C GLU A 39 10.45 -0.04 17.92
N SER A 40 9.82 0.66 18.85
CA SER A 40 10.56 1.47 19.81
C SER A 40 11.27 0.56 20.80
N SER A 41 12.55 0.79 21.04
CA SER A 41 13.30 0.07 22.06
C SER A 41 12.64 0.18 23.43
N THR A 42 12.36 -0.95 24.07
CA THR A 42 11.84 -1.05 25.43
C THR A 42 12.89 -1.65 26.38
N ILE A 43 12.77 -1.33 27.67
CA ILE A 43 13.44 -2.05 28.76
C ILE A 43 12.35 -2.78 29.53
N THR A 44 12.54 -4.09 29.72
CA THR A 44 11.71 -4.90 30.61
C THR A 44 12.25 -4.80 32.04
N TYR A 45 11.42 -4.34 32.96
CA TYR A 45 11.75 -4.33 34.39
C TYR A 45 11.30 -5.63 35.05
N ASP A 46 11.88 -5.92 36.22
CA ASP A 46 11.45 -7.04 37.06
C ASP A 46 9.96 -6.87 37.38
N LYS A 47 9.14 -7.90 37.11
CA LYS A 47 7.66 -7.93 36.96
C LYS A 47 7.07 -7.74 35.54
N GLY A 48 7.87 -7.72 34.49
CA GLY A 48 7.37 -7.79 33.10
C GLY A 48 6.74 -6.49 32.59
N VAL A 49 6.95 -5.37 33.28
CA VAL A 49 6.53 -4.05 32.81
C VAL A 49 7.55 -3.55 31.78
N GLU A 50 7.11 -3.38 30.54
CA GLU A 50 7.90 -2.77 29.48
C GLU A 50 7.70 -1.26 29.49
N ILE A 51 8.81 -0.52 29.61
CA ILE A 51 8.81 0.94 29.40
C ILE A 51 9.74 1.30 28.25
N LEU A 52 9.47 2.45 27.62
CA LEU A 52 10.33 2.96 26.57
C LEU A 52 11.75 3.21 27.10
N LYS A 53 12.72 2.63 26.40
CA LYS A 53 14.13 2.78 26.72
C LYS A 53 14.55 4.23 26.49
N PRO A 54 15.17 4.89 27.48
CA PRO A 54 15.75 6.22 27.29
C PRO A 54 16.77 6.23 26.13
N ARG A 55 16.72 7.27 25.28
CA ARG A 55 17.55 7.36 24.06
C ARG A 55 19.06 7.35 24.32
N ASP A 56 19.49 7.83 25.47
CA ASP A 56 20.88 7.80 25.93
C ASP A 56 21.39 6.37 26.14
N LYS A 57 20.50 5.45 26.50
CA LYS A 57 20.82 4.02 26.72
C LYS A 57 20.75 3.18 25.45
N TRP A 58 20.35 3.75 24.32
CA TRP A 58 20.23 2.99 23.08
C TRP A 58 21.61 2.53 22.58
N THR A 59 21.68 1.27 22.16
CA THR A 59 22.82 0.72 21.44
C THR A 59 23.00 1.42 20.10
N ALA A 60 24.18 1.26 19.49
CA ALA A 60 24.42 1.79 18.14
C ALA A 60 23.40 1.25 17.12
N SER A 61 23.04 -0.03 17.23
CA SER A 61 22.05 -0.69 16.37
C SER A 61 20.65 -0.10 16.54
N GLU A 62 20.19 0.11 17.78
CA GLU A 62 18.88 0.72 18.05
C GLU A 62 18.79 2.15 17.51
N LYS A 63 19.86 2.95 17.69
CA LYS A 63 19.97 4.30 17.11
C LYS A 63 19.93 4.26 15.59
N ARG A 64 20.64 3.31 14.96
CA ARG A 64 20.67 3.13 13.51
C ARG A 64 19.27 2.79 12.96
N LEU A 65 18.57 1.84 13.57
CA LEU A 65 17.21 1.45 13.18
C LEU A 65 16.21 2.61 13.31
N SER A 66 16.26 3.34 14.43
CA SER A 66 15.39 4.52 14.63
C SER A 66 15.68 5.65 13.62
N CYS A 67 16.96 5.86 13.30
CA CYS A 67 17.39 6.81 12.28
C CYS A 67 16.87 6.38 10.89
N CYS A 68 17.00 5.10 10.53
CA CYS A 68 16.51 4.55 9.28
C CYS A 68 14.99 4.68 9.13
N ASN A 69 14.22 4.34 10.17
CA ASN A 69 12.77 4.55 10.20
C ASN A 69 12.41 6.04 10.03
N SER A 70 13.16 6.94 10.66
CA SER A 70 12.92 8.40 10.52
C SER A 70 13.22 8.90 9.10
N LYS A 71 14.31 8.44 8.49
CA LYS A 71 14.67 8.74 7.09
C LYS A 71 13.62 8.21 6.12
N ALA A 72 13.22 6.95 6.27
CA ALA A 72 12.17 6.31 5.48
C ALA A 72 10.84 7.08 5.57
N LYS A 73 10.43 7.45 6.78
CA LYS A 73 9.22 8.25 7.02
C LYS A 73 9.30 9.62 6.34
N THR A 74 10.46 10.27 6.40
CA THR A 74 10.70 11.57 5.75
C THR A 74 10.67 11.45 4.23
N ALA A 75 11.26 10.40 3.68
CA ALA A 75 11.20 10.11 2.24
C ALA A 75 9.73 9.96 1.79
N ILE A 76 8.94 9.15 2.50
CA ILE A 76 7.51 8.97 2.24
C ILE A 76 6.78 10.31 2.30
N TYR A 77 7.00 11.13 3.32
CA TYR A 77 6.36 12.43 3.46
C TYR A 77 6.70 13.39 2.32
N ASN A 78 7.93 13.37 1.84
CA ASN A 78 8.36 14.21 0.71
C ASN A 78 7.84 13.72 -0.65
N ALA A 79 7.37 12.47 -0.71
CA ALA A 79 6.83 11.84 -1.90
C ALA A 79 5.31 11.97 -2.02
N ILE A 80 4.62 12.54 -1.03
CA ILE A 80 3.16 12.62 -1.02
C ILE A 80 2.67 14.07 -1.04
N ASP A 81 1.49 14.27 -1.62
CA ASP A 81 0.79 15.56 -1.56
C ASP A 81 0.03 15.75 -0.23
N SER A 82 -0.32 16.99 0.08
CA SER A 82 -1.16 17.40 1.21
C SER A 82 -2.43 16.56 1.39
N SER A 83 -2.99 16.07 0.29
CA SER A 83 -4.19 15.22 0.26
C SER A 83 -4.01 13.91 1.03
N TYR A 84 -2.83 13.30 0.94
CA TYR A 84 -2.51 12.02 1.59
C TYR A 84 -1.79 12.21 2.93
N PHE A 85 -1.30 13.42 3.21
CA PHE A 85 -0.56 13.72 4.43
C PHE A 85 -1.39 13.45 5.68
N LYS A 86 -2.66 13.86 5.70
CA LYS A 86 -3.56 13.64 6.84
C LYS A 86 -3.67 12.15 7.21
N LEU A 87 -3.73 11.27 6.21
CA LEU A 87 -3.82 9.82 6.41
C LEU A 87 -2.60 9.27 7.14
N ILE A 88 -1.39 9.65 6.71
CA ILE A 88 -0.15 9.06 7.21
C ILE A 88 0.54 9.88 8.30
N SER A 89 0.04 11.08 8.61
CA SER A 89 0.57 11.96 9.65
C SER A 89 0.53 11.34 11.05
N GLN A 90 -0.50 10.53 11.33
CA GLN A 90 -0.69 9.86 12.62
C GLN A 90 0.08 8.54 12.74
N CYS A 91 0.72 8.06 11.67
CA CYS A 91 1.45 6.80 11.69
C CYS A 91 2.74 6.92 12.52
N ALA A 92 2.88 6.05 13.53
CA ALA A 92 4.04 6.03 14.42
C ALA A 92 5.34 5.58 13.73
N SER A 93 5.26 4.73 12.69
CA SER A 93 6.42 4.20 11.96
C SER A 93 6.27 4.36 10.45
N ALA A 94 7.39 4.33 9.72
CA ALA A 94 7.42 4.33 8.27
C ALA A 94 6.66 3.13 7.69
N GLN A 95 6.76 1.96 8.33
CA GLN A 95 5.98 0.78 7.97
C GLN A 95 4.47 1.04 8.03
N LYS A 96 3.96 1.63 9.13
CA LYS A 96 2.52 1.91 9.25
C LYS A 96 2.06 2.92 8.19
N ALA A 97 2.87 3.92 7.89
CA ALA A 97 2.58 4.88 6.82
C ALA A 97 2.54 4.18 5.45
N TRP A 98 3.53 3.34 5.15
CA TRP A 98 3.60 2.56 3.91
C TRP A 98 2.38 1.64 3.73
N LYS A 99 2.07 0.82 4.74
CA LYS A 99 0.90 -0.08 4.71
C LYS A 99 -0.42 0.67 4.56
N SER A 100 -0.54 1.87 5.14
CA SER A 100 -1.74 2.69 4.99
C SER A 100 -1.94 3.15 3.55
N LEU A 101 -0.84 3.51 2.85
CA LEU A 101 -0.87 3.84 1.43
C LEU A 101 -1.23 2.58 0.59
N GLU A 102 -0.59 1.44 0.87
CA GLU A 102 -0.92 0.17 0.19
C GLU A 102 -2.40 -0.18 0.32
N ASN A 103 -2.95 -0.15 1.53
CA ASN A 103 -4.35 -0.47 1.77
C ASN A 103 -5.29 0.49 1.04
N MET A 104 -4.96 1.78 0.98
CA MET A 104 -5.76 2.79 0.29
C MET A 104 -5.81 2.53 -1.22
N PHE A 105 -4.65 2.33 -1.86
CA PHE A 105 -4.59 2.24 -3.32
C PHE A 105 -4.86 0.84 -3.85
N GLU A 106 -4.37 -0.21 -3.20
CA GLU A 106 -4.60 -1.59 -3.61
C GLU A 106 -6.02 -2.05 -3.27
N GLY A 107 -6.55 -1.65 -2.11
CA GLY A 107 -7.96 -1.89 -1.76
C GLY A 107 -8.91 -1.23 -2.75
N THR A 108 -8.64 0.02 -3.13
CA THR A 108 -9.44 0.73 -4.15
C THR A 108 -9.32 0.09 -5.53
N THR A 109 -8.10 -0.34 -5.92
CA THR A 109 -7.86 -0.96 -7.23
C THR A 109 -8.53 -2.32 -7.34
N SER A 110 -8.45 -3.15 -6.30
CA SER A 110 -9.11 -4.46 -6.25
C SER A 110 -10.63 -4.31 -6.37
N VAL A 111 -11.24 -3.41 -5.59
CA VAL A 111 -12.68 -3.13 -5.66
C VAL A 111 -13.10 -2.63 -7.05
N LYS A 112 -12.31 -1.75 -7.67
CA LYS A 112 -12.58 -1.28 -9.03
C LYS A 112 -12.54 -2.42 -10.05
N ARG A 113 -11.54 -3.32 -9.96
CA ARG A 113 -11.41 -4.48 -10.84
C ARG A 113 -12.59 -5.44 -10.68
N THR A 114 -12.95 -5.79 -9.45
CA THR A 114 -14.10 -6.67 -9.18
C THR A 114 -15.40 -6.12 -9.76
N LYS A 115 -15.63 -4.80 -9.67
CA LYS A 115 -16.80 -4.16 -10.29
C LYS A 115 -16.77 -4.26 -11.82
N LEU A 116 -15.62 -4.07 -12.45
CA LEU A 116 -15.46 -4.22 -13.91
C LEU A 116 -15.72 -5.66 -14.36
N ASP A 117 -15.15 -6.64 -13.66
CA ASP A 117 -15.33 -8.06 -13.98
C ASP A 117 -16.80 -8.48 -13.83
N MET A 118 -17.47 -7.99 -12.78
CA MET A 118 -18.91 -8.22 -12.58
C MET A 118 -19.75 -7.63 -13.72
N LEU A 119 -19.44 -6.42 -14.18
CA LEU A 119 -20.13 -5.79 -15.31
C LEU A 119 -19.86 -6.53 -16.62
N ALA A 120 -18.62 -6.96 -16.87
CA ALA A 120 -18.27 -7.76 -18.04
C ALA A 120 -19.00 -9.10 -18.06
N SER A 121 -19.10 -9.77 -16.91
CA SER A 121 -19.87 -11.01 -16.78
C SER A 121 -21.37 -10.80 -17.02
N GLN A 122 -21.96 -9.73 -16.47
CA GLN A 122 -23.37 -9.38 -16.75
C GLN A 122 -23.60 -9.10 -18.24
N PHE A 123 -22.67 -8.40 -18.89
CA PHE A 123 -22.77 -8.11 -20.32
C PHE A 123 -22.72 -9.39 -21.18
N GLU A 124 -21.80 -10.32 -20.90
CA GLU A 124 -21.75 -11.59 -21.61
C GLU A 124 -22.99 -12.46 -21.34
N ASN A 125 -23.52 -12.47 -20.11
CA ASN A 125 -24.76 -13.19 -19.80
C ASN A 125 -25.95 -12.66 -20.62
N LEU A 126 -26.14 -11.34 -20.67
CA LEU A 126 -27.19 -10.71 -21.50
C LEU A 126 -27.01 -11.06 -22.98
N ARG A 127 -25.76 -11.07 -23.46
CA ARG A 127 -25.45 -11.44 -24.85
C ARG A 127 -25.79 -12.90 -25.14
N MET A 128 -25.55 -13.81 -24.20
CA MET A 128 -25.91 -15.22 -24.33
C MET A 128 -27.43 -15.42 -24.34
N GLU A 129 -28.16 -14.78 -23.42
CA GLU A 129 -29.64 -14.82 -23.39
C GLU A 129 -30.26 -14.32 -24.70
N VAL A 130 -29.75 -13.21 -25.25
CA VAL A 130 -30.23 -12.68 -26.53
C VAL A 130 -29.99 -13.66 -27.68
N LYS A 131 -28.83 -14.34 -27.71
CA LYS A 131 -28.54 -15.35 -28.73
C LYS A 131 -29.49 -16.55 -28.63
N GLU A 132 -29.75 -17.05 -27.43
CA GLU A 132 -30.68 -18.15 -27.21
C GLU A 132 -32.10 -17.79 -27.64
N LEU A 133 -32.58 -16.60 -27.27
CA LEU A 133 -33.91 -16.11 -27.67
C LEU A 133 -34.06 -15.97 -29.19
N VAL A 134 -33.01 -15.52 -29.89
CA VAL A 134 -33.02 -15.43 -31.36
C VAL A 134 -33.08 -16.81 -32.00
N LEU A 135 -32.30 -17.78 -31.51
CA LEU A 135 -32.32 -19.16 -32.01
C LEU A 135 -33.70 -19.81 -31.81
N ILE A 136 -34.30 -19.64 -30.63
CA ILE A 136 -35.64 -20.17 -30.34
C ILE A 136 -36.68 -19.56 -31.30
N LYS A 137 -36.64 -18.25 -31.55
CA LYS A 137 -37.56 -17.58 -32.49
C LYS A 137 -37.39 -18.10 -33.93
N ILE A 138 -36.16 -18.34 -34.37
CA ILE A 138 -35.88 -18.89 -35.71
C ILE A 138 -36.45 -20.31 -35.82
N LEU A 139 -36.19 -21.18 -34.84
CA LEU A 139 -36.69 -22.55 -34.83
C LEU A 139 -38.22 -22.62 -34.84
N LEU A 140 -38.89 -21.77 -34.05
CA LEU A 140 -40.35 -21.64 -34.05
C LEU A 140 -40.93 -21.11 -35.37
N SER A 141 -40.15 -20.35 -36.15
CA SER A 141 -40.59 -19.81 -37.45
C SER A 141 -40.42 -20.81 -38.60
N ILE A 142 -39.51 -21.78 -38.46
CA ILE A 142 -39.28 -22.84 -39.47
C ILE A 142 -40.22 -24.04 -39.24
N SER A 143 -40.78 -24.19 -38.03
CA SER A 143 -41.68 -25.29 -37.65
C SER A 143 -43.17 -24.99 -37.90
N ARG A 144 -43.49 -23.90 -38.61
CA ARG A 144 -44.83 -23.46 -38.97
C ARG A 144 -45.00 -23.46 -40.49
#